data_AF-A0A7V8JUF3-F1
#
_entry.id   AF-A0A7V8JUF3-F1
#
_cell.length_a   1.000
_cell.length_b   1.000
_cell.length_c   1.000
_cell.angle_alpha   90.00
_cell.angle_beta   90.00
_cell.angle_gamma   90.00
#
_symmetry.space_group_name_H-M   'P 1'
#
loop_
_entity.id
_entity.type
_entity.pdbx_description
1 polymer ?
#
loop_
_entity_poly.entity_id
_entity_poly.type
_entity_poly.pdbx_seq_one_letter_code
_entity_poly.pdbx_strand_id
1 'polypeptide(L)'
;MAWLGPAIGPERFEVGADVRDAFTQRDAAAGSAFRPYEGRPGKYLADIYQLARMRLAAVGVTDVSGGGLCTVGDTRFYSYRRDKTTGRMASLIWLK
;
A
#
# COMPACT_ATOMS: atom_id res chain seq x y z
N MET A 1 18.68 -2.52 3.63
CA MET A 1 17.69 -3.36 2.95
C MET A 1 16.35 -3.26 3.66
N ALA A 2 15.27 -3.09 2.90
CA ALA A 2 13.89 -3.28 3.35
C ALA A 2 13.16 -4.26 2.42
N TRP A 3 12.22 -5.03 2.96
CA TRP A 3 11.36 -5.92 2.17
C TRP A 3 9.90 -5.55 2.39
N LEU A 4 9.19 -5.29 1.30
CA LEU A 4 7.75 -5.01 1.31
C LEU A 4 6.98 -6.32 1.11
N GLY A 5 6.36 -6.81 2.19
CA GLY A 5 5.54 -8.02 2.17
C GLY A 5 4.17 -7.86 1.51
N PRO A 6 3.33 -8.92 1.49
CA PRO A 6 2.00 -8.86 0.89
C PRO A 6 1.10 -7.84 1.56
N ALA A 7 0.59 -6.89 0.78
CA ALA A 7 -0.38 -5.86 1.16
C ALA A 7 -1.52 -5.78 0.13
N ILE A 8 -2.51 -4.91 0.37
CA ILE A 8 -3.52 -4.60 -0.64
C ILE A 8 -2.89 -3.81 -1.78
N GLY A 9 -3.00 -4.30 -3.02
CA GLY A 9 -2.35 -3.70 -4.19
C GLY A 9 -3.05 -2.45 -4.73
N PRO A 10 -2.37 -1.68 -5.60
CA PRO A 10 -2.84 -0.39 -6.13
C PRO A 10 -4.16 -0.51 -6.89
N GLU A 11 -4.41 -1.64 -7.52
CA GLU A 11 -5.65 -1.90 -8.27
C GLU A 11 -6.88 -2.15 -7.40
N ARG A 12 -6.71 -2.29 -6.08
CA ARG A 12 -7.79 -2.68 -5.15
C ARG A 12 -7.90 -1.78 -3.92
N PHE A 13 -6.90 -0.94 -3.67
CA PHE A 13 -6.85 -0.12 -2.47
C PHE A 13 -7.60 1.20 -2.63
N GLU A 14 -8.93 1.11 -2.65
CA GLU A 14 -9.79 2.29 -2.64
C GLU A 14 -9.69 3.02 -1.28
N VAL A 15 -9.50 4.33 -1.34
CA VAL A 15 -9.46 5.29 -0.22
C VAL A 15 -10.21 6.59 -0.57
N GLY A 16 -10.53 7.40 0.43
CA GLY A 16 -11.11 8.74 0.25
C GLY A 16 -10.05 9.84 0.08
N ALA A 17 -10.51 11.05 -0.22
CA ALA A 17 -9.67 12.24 -0.32
C ALA A 17 -8.94 12.55 1.00
N ASP A 18 -9.57 12.28 2.14
CA ASP A 18 -8.99 12.41 3.48
C ASP A 18 -7.66 11.67 3.61
N VAL A 19 -7.60 10.44 3.11
CA VAL A 19 -6.36 9.63 3.13
C VAL A 19 -5.31 10.23 2.20
N ARG A 20 -5.68 10.56 0.95
CA ARG A 20 -4.75 11.18 -0.01
C ARG A 20 -4.17 12.49 0.55
N ASP A 21 -5.02 13.32 1.13
CA ASP A 21 -4.65 14.64 1.65
C ASP A 21 -3.71 14.50 2.84
N ALA A 22 -3.94 13.53 3.74
CA ALA A 22 -3.02 13.24 4.84
C ALA A 22 -1.60 12.88 4.35
N PHE A 23 -1.46 12.19 3.22
CA PHE A 23 -0.14 11.89 2.64
C PHE A 23 0.49 13.09 1.93
N THR A 24 -0.31 13.82 1.13
CA THR A 24 0.17 14.92 0.28
C THR A 24 0.47 16.20 1.04
N GLN A 25 -0.24 16.47 2.15
CA GLN A 25 0.06 17.58 3.06
C GLN A 25 1.45 17.46 3.67
N ARG A 26 1.91 16.22 3.92
CA ARG A 26 3.24 15.97 4.48
C ARG A 26 4.34 15.92 3.40
N ASP A 27 3.97 15.52 2.19
CA ASP A 27 4.88 15.39 1.05
C ASP A 27 4.07 15.41 -0.24
N ALA A 28 4.16 16.51 -0.97
CA ALA A 28 3.40 16.72 -2.20
C ALA A 28 3.68 15.64 -3.26
N ALA A 29 4.89 15.07 -3.30
CA ALA A 29 5.24 14.03 -4.25
C ALA A 29 4.39 12.77 -4.03
N ALA A 30 3.89 12.52 -2.82
CA ALA A 30 3.05 11.36 -2.51
C ALA A 30 1.77 11.31 -3.36
N GLY A 31 1.37 12.44 -3.97
CA GLY A 31 0.25 12.51 -4.90
C GLY A 31 0.41 11.56 -6.09
N SER A 32 1.63 11.24 -6.52
CA SER A 32 1.88 10.31 -7.62
C SER A 32 1.47 8.86 -7.30
N ALA A 33 1.30 8.52 -6.02
CA ALA A 33 0.86 7.21 -5.57
C ALA A 33 -0.67 7.08 -5.44
N PHE A 34 -1.43 8.09 -5.87
CA PHE A 34 -2.89 8.06 -5.87
C PHE A 34 -3.40 8.36 -7.27
N ARG A 35 -4.27 7.48 -7.78
CA ARG A 35 -5.00 7.73 -9.02
C ARG A 35 -6.50 7.88 -8.73
N PRO A 36 -7.21 8.80 -9.40
CA PRO A 36 -8.66 8.86 -9.31
C PRO A 36 -9.28 7.49 -9.62
N TYR A 37 -10.29 7.09 -8.84
CA TYR A 37 -11.06 5.90 -9.16
C TYR A 37 -12.18 6.30 -10.14
N GLU A 38 -11.99 5.97 -11.41
CA GLU A 38 -12.98 6.17 -12.47
C GLU A 38 -14.36 5.65 -12.05
N GLY A 39 -15.38 6.48 -12.28
CA GLY A 39 -16.77 6.19 -11.89
C GLY A 39 -17.08 6.35 -10.40
N ARG A 40 -16.12 6.72 -9.54
CA ARG A 40 -16.31 6.97 -8.11
C ARG A 40 -15.77 8.34 -7.69
N PRO A 41 -16.52 9.43 -7.88
CA PRO A 41 -16.10 10.78 -7.50
C PRO A 41 -15.63 10.86 -6.05
N GLY A 42 -14.50 11.52 -5.81
CA GLY A 42 -13.91 11.68 -4.47
C GLY A 42 -13.21 10.43 -3.92
N LYS A 43 -13.13 9.34 -4.68
CA LYS A 43 -12.36 8.14 -4.34
C LYS A 43 -11.09 8.03 -5.17
N TYR A 44 -10.07 7.43 -4.55
CA TYR A 44 -8.76 7.21 -5.15
C TYR A 44 -8.36 5.75 -4.96
N LEU A 45 -7.58 5.24 -5.91
CA LEU A 45 -6.84 3.99 -5.77
C LEU A 45 -5.41 4.34 -5.36
N ALA A 46 -5.00 3.85 -4.19
CA ALA A 46 -3.72 4.18 -3.58
C ALA A 46 -2.69 3.06 -3.76
N ASP A 47 -1.49 3.41 -4.18
CA ASP A 47 -0.34 2.50 -4.22
C ASP A 47 0.42 2.54 -2.90
N ILE A 48 0.09 1.59 -2.01
CA ILE A 48 0.76 1.49 -0.70
C ILE A 48 2.25 1.15 -0.81
N TYR A 49 2.68 0.47 -1.88
CA TYR A 49 4.08 0.12 -2.07
C TYR A 49 4.88 1.33 -2.56
N GLN A 50 4.32 2.14 -3.47
CA GLN A 50 4.94 3.40 -3.88
C GLN A 50 5.07 4.34 -2.68
N LEU A 51 4.01 4.51 -1.88
CA LEU A 51 4.06 5.31 -0.65
C LEU A 51 5.17 4.83 0.30
N ALA A 52 5.28 3.52 0.53
CA ALA A 52 6.34 2.96 1.37
C ALA A 52 7.74 3.25 0.80
N ARG A 53 7.94 3.06 -0.51
CA ARG A 53 9.21 3.37 -1.19
C ARG A 53 9.61 4.83 -1.05
N MET A 54 8.66 5.75 -1.20
CA MET A 54 8.91 7.18 -1.04
C MET A 54 9.35 7.53 0.39
N ARG A 55 8.66 6.96 1.40
CA ARG A 55 9.02 7.19 2.81
C ARG A 55 10.37 6.58 3.18
N LEU A 56 10.70 5.41 2.66
CA LEU A 56 12.00 4.77 2.86
C LEU A 56 13.13 5.55 2.19
N ALA A 57 12.93 6.01 0.96
CA ALA A 57 13.91 6.80 0.23
C ALA A 57 14.20 8.14 0.94
N ALA A 58 13.18 8.79 1.50
CA ALA A 58 13.32 10.04 2.25
C ALA A 58 14.23 9.92 3.50
N VAL A 59 14.41 8.70 4.02
CA VAL A 59 15.33 8.42 5.14
C VAL A 59 16.59 7.66 4.72
N GLY A 60 16.90 7.66 3.41
CA GLY A 60 18.12 7.06 2.86
C GLY A 60 18.06 5.54 2.63
N VAL A 61 16.91 4.89 2.82
CA VAL A 61 16.74 3.46 2.54
C VAL A 61 16.31 3.27 1.09
N THR A 62 17.28 3.00 0.22
CA THR A 62 17.06 2.86 -1.24
C THR A 62 17.06 1.42 -1.73
N ASP A 63 17.71 0.51 -1.01
CA ASP A 63 17.65 -0.93 -1.25
C ASP A 63 16.34 -1.53 -0.71
N VAL A 64 15.31 -1.54 -1.57
CA VAL A 64 13.94 -1.95 -1.24
C VAL A 64 13.43 -3.00 -2.22
N SER A 65 13.22 -4.22 -1.72
CA SER A 65 12.72 -5.37 -2.48
C SER A 65 11.26 -5.71 -2.14
N GLY A 66 10.64 -6.57 -2.94
CA GLY A 66 9.24 -6.99 -2.74
C GLY A 66 8.22 -5.98 -3.24
N GLY A 67 7.00 -6.04 -2.70
CA GLY A 67 5.91 -5.10 -3.02
C GLY A 67 5.20 -5.38 -4.35
N GLY A 68 5.14 -6.66 -4.77
CA GLY A 68 4.46 -7.08 -6.00
C GLY A 68 3.20 -7.91 -5.78
N LEU A 69 2.77 -8.12 -4.54
CA LEU A 69 1.67 -9.04 -4.20
C LEU A 69 0.42 -8.25 -3.81
N CYS A 70 -0.78 -8.80 -4.05
CA CYS A 70 -2.05 -8.17 -3.69
C CYS A 70 -2.89 -9.11 -2.84
N THR A 71 -3.10 -8.80 -1.56
CA THR A 71 -3.87 -9.66 -0.65
C THR A 71 -5.34 -9.81 -1.06
N VAL A 72 -5.92 -8.79 -1.73
CA VAL A 72 -7.29 -8.88 -2.26
C VAL A 72 -7.37 -9.78 -3.49
N GLY A 73 -6.42 -9.63 -4.42
CA GLY A 73 -6.45 -10.28 -5.74
C GLY A 73 -5.91 -11.70 -5.76
N ASP A 74 -5.19 -12.10 -4.71
CA ASP A 74 -4.55 -13.41 -4.61
C ASP A 74 -5.19 -14.22 -3.48
N THR A 75 -5.66 -15.42 -3.81
CA THR A 75 -6.42 -16.31 -2.91
C THR A 75 -5.55 -16.95 -1.83
N ARG A 76 -4.22 -16.89 -1.96
CA ARG A 76 -3.28 -17.40 -0.95
C ARG A 76 -3.27 -16.57 0.33
N PHE A 77 -3.81 -15.35 0.30
CA PHE A 77 -3.77 -14.41 1.43
C PHE A 77 -5.16 -14.14 2.00
N TYR A 78 -5.25 -14.01 3.32
CA TYR A 78 -6.41 -13.38 3.95
C TYR A 78 -6.48 -11.91 3.57
N SER A 79 -7.69 -11.39 3.37
CA SER A 79 -7.90 -9.98 3.09
C SER A 79 -9.15 -9.45 3.75
N TYR A 80 -8.96 -8.55 4.72
CA TYR A 80 -10.07 -7.87 5.38
C TYR A 80 -10.94 -7.09 4.39
N ARG A 81 -10.33 -6.49 3.36
CA ARG A 81 -11.07 -5.74 2.33
C ARG A 81 -12.03 -6.64 1.55
N ARG A 82 -11.62 -7.89 1.28
CA ARG A 82 -12.41 -8.89 0.54
C ARG A 82 -13.45 -9.56 1.45
N ASP A 83 -13.02 -10.03 2.62
CA ASP A 83 -13.77 -11.02 3.40
C ASP A 83 -14.42 -10.46 4.68
N LYS A 84 -14.01 -9.26 5.13
CA LYS A 84 -14.36 -8.64 6.43
C LYS A 84 -13.96 -9.49 7.64
N THR A 85 -14.65 -10.60 7.90
CA THR A 85 -14.29 -11.54 8.98
C THR A 85 -13.39 -12.63 8.39
N THR A 86 -12.10 -12.60 8.73
CA THR A 86 -11.08 -13.46 8.12
C THR A 86 -9.87 -13.62 9.04
N GLY A 87 -8.93 -14.50 8.67
CA GLY A 87 -7.68 -14.74 9.40
C GLY A 87 -6.67 -13.59 9.28
N ARG A 88 -5.45 -13.82 9.79
CA ARG A 88 -4.32 -12.88 9.73
C ARG A 88 -3.05 -13.62 9.31
N MET A 89 -2.22 -12.98 8.51
CA MET A 89 -0.86 -13.43 8.23
C MET A 89 0.13 -12.67 9.11
N ALA A 90 1.34 -13.21 9.22
CA ALA A 90 2.47 -12.55 9.87
C ALA A 90 3.67 -12.49 8.93
N SER A 91 4.50 -11.46 9.06
CA SER A 91 5.84 -11.38 8.48
C SER A 91 6.84 -11.38 9.65
N LEU A 92 7.82 -12.29 9.60
CA LEU A 92 8.78 -12.50 10.69
C LEU A 92 10.21 -12.32 10.16
N ILE A 93 11.09 -11.77 11.00
CA ILE A 93 12.52 -11.65 10.75
C ILE A 93 13.26 -11.85 12.08
N TRP A 94 14.38 -12.56 12.06
CA TRP A 94 15.22 -12.78 13.23
C TRP A 94 16.70 -12.85 12.84
N LEU A 95 17.57 -12.53 13.80
CA LEU A 95 18.99 -12.84 13.69
C LEU A 95 19.18 -14.30 14.13
N LYS A 96 20.08 -15.00 13.45
CA LYS A 96 20.48 -16.35 13.85
C LYS A 96 21.29 -16.30 15.13
#